data_AF-A0A1M4TQN2-F1
#
_entry.id   AF-A0A1M4TQN2-F1
#
_cell.length_a   1.000
_cell.length_b   1.000
_cell.length_c   1.000
_cell.angle_alpha   90.00
_cell.angle_beta   90.00
_cell.angle_gamma   90.00
#
_symmetry.space_group_name_H-M   'P 1'
#
loop_
_entity.id
_entity.type
_entity.pdbx_description
1 polymer ?
#
loop_
_entity_poly.entity_id
_entity_poly.type
_entity_poly.pdbx_seq_one_letter_code
_entity_poly.pdbx_strand_id
1 'polypeptide(L)' 'MNPRWFLRLSQLARNPPKASRVWLVLGVVAACLALAGIERLVNGTPEAPARTMRPFTSN' A
#
# COMPACT_ATOMS: atom_id res chain seq x y z
N MET A 1 21.54 -14.81 5.42
CA MET A 1 20.13 -14.92 4.93
C MET A 1 19.53 -16.15 5.58
N ASN A 2 18.51 -16.01 6.43
CA ASN A 2 18.10 -17.10 7.32
C ASN A 2 16.88 -17.86 6.76
N PRO A 3 16.99 -19.15 6.37
CA PRO A 3 15.88 -19.92 5.77
C PRO A 3 14.65 -20.05 6.69
N ARG A 4 14.84 -19.82 7.99
CA ARG A 4 13.75 -19.71 8.98
C ARG A 4 12.70 -18.64 8.62
N TRP A 5 13.09 -17.55 7.96
CA TRP A 5 12.16 -16.54 7.48
C TRP A 5 11.25 -17.08 6.37
N PHE A 6 11.81 -17.86 5.45
CA PHE A 6 11.07 -18.45 4.33
C PHE A 6 10.01 -19.45 4.82
N LEU A 7 10.37 -20.27 5.81
CA LEU A 7 9.45 -21.22 6.44
C LEU A 7 8.30 -20.51 7.18
N ARG A 8 8.58 -19.41 7.88
CA ARG A 8 7.54 -18.59 8.54
C ARG A 8 6.58 -17.95 7.54
N LEU A 9 7.10 -17.42 6.43
CA LEU A 9 6.27 -16.84 5.36
C LEU A 9 5.39 -17.91 4.68
N SER A 10 5.94 -19.11 4.47
CA SER A 10 5.17 -20.24 3.93
C SER A 10 4.08 -20.73 4.89
N GLN A 11 4.34 -20.74 6.20
CA GLN A 11 3.33 -21.04 7.22
C GLN A 11 2.24 -19.97 7.29
N LEU A 12 2.58 -18.68 7.10
CA LEU A 12 1.61 -17.59 7.01
C LEU A 12 0.66 -17.77 5.81
N ALA A 13 1.16 -18.28 4.69
CA ALA A 13 0.35 -18.60 3.52
C ALA A 13 -0.58 -19.80 3.75
N ARG A 14 -0.16 -20.79 4.54
CA ARG A 14 -0.95 -21.99 4.87
C ARG A 14 -2.00 -21.75 5.95
N ASN A 15 -1.74 -20.85 6.90
CA ASN A 15 -2.67 -20.50 7.97
C ASN A 15 -2.97 -19.00 7.92
N PRO A 16 -3.69 -18.55 6.87
CA PRO A 16 -3.93 -17.13 6.69
C PRO A 16 -4.78 -16.58 7.85
N PRO A 17 -4.53 -15.33 8.27
CA PRO A 17 -5.37 -14.67 9.25
C PRO A 17 -6.85 -14.70 8.79
N LYS A 18 -7.76 -14.86 9.75
CA LYS A 18 -9.23 -15.04 9.55
C LYS A 18 -9.72 -14.32 8.29
N ALA A 19 -10.33 -15.08 7.39
CA ALA A 19 -10.79 -14.60 6.08
C ALA A 19 -11.58 -13.28 6.17
N SER A 20 -12.42 -13.09 7.20
CA SER A 20 -13.15 -11.84 7.43
C SER A 20 -12.27 -10.58 7.41
N ARG A 21 -11.05 -10.65 7.97
CA ARG A 21 -10.14 -9.50 8.00
C ARG A 21 -9.53 -9.23 6.62
N VAL A 22 -9.30 -10.28 5.83
CA VAL A 22 -8.82 -10.18 4.45
C VAL A 22 -9.90 -9.53 3.57
N TRP A 23 -11.14 -9.98 3.67
CA TRP A 23 -12.27 -9.43 2.91
C TRP A 23 -12.54 -7.95 3.23
N LEU A 24 -12.43 -7.55 4.50
CA LEU A 24 -12.54 -6.14 4.89
C LEU A 24 -11.46 -5.29 4.21
N VAL A 25 -10.20 -5.72 4.26
CA VAL A 25 -9.09 -5.01 3.61
C VAL A 25 -9.26 -4.99 2.10
N LEU A 26 -9.67 -6.11 1.49
CA LEU A 26 -9.92 -6.20 0.05
C LEU A 26 -11.02 -5.22 -0.39
N GLY A 27 -12.11 -5.12 0.38
CA GLY A 27 -13.18 -4.15 0.14
C GLY A 27 -12.72 -2.70 0.26
N VAL A 28 -11.95 -2.37 1.30
CA VAL A 28 -11.38 -1.02 1.49
C VAL A 28 -10.41 -0.65 0.36
N VAL A 29 -9.53 -1.59 -0.03
CA VAL A 29 -8.59 -1.38 -1.14
C VAL A 29 -9.34 -1.21 -2.45
N ALA A 30 -10.36 -2.03 -2.73
CA ALA A 30 -11.19 -1.88 -3.91
C ALA A 30 -11.91 -0.53 -3.96
N ALA A 31 -12.46 -0.06 -2.83
CA ALA A 31 -13.08 1.26 -2.74
C ALA A 31 -12.08 2.40 -3.00
N CYS A 32 -10.89 2.31 -2.40
CA CYS A 32 -9.82 3.29 -2.60
C CYS A 32 -9.35 3.32 -4.06
N LEU A 33 -9.17 2.15 -4.68
CA LEU A 33 -8.78 2.04 -6.09
C LEU A 33 -9.88 2.51 -7.04
N ALA A 34 -11.15 2.30 -6.71
CA ALA A 34 -12.26 2.81 -7.50
C ALA A 34 -12.28 4.34 -7.49
N LEU A 35 -12.17 4.95 -6.30
CA LEU A 35 -12.04 6.39 -6.15
C LEU A 35 -10.80 6.93 -6.87
N ALA A 36 -9.63 6.36 -6.64
CA ALA A 36 -8.39 6.78 -7.28
C ALA A 36 -8.43 6.58 -8.81
N GLY A 37 -9.08 5.52 -9.29
CA GLY A 37 -9.27 5.26 -10.70
C GLY A 37 -10.17 6.29 -11.36
N ILE A 38 -11.29 6.65 -10.69
CA ILE A 38 -12.18 7.72 -11.13
C ILE A 38 -11.44 9.06 -11.13
N GLU A 39 -10.75 9.42 -10.05
CA GLU A 39 -9.94 10.64 -9.96
C GLU A 39 -8.84 10.67 -11.04
N ARG A 40 -8.21 9.54 -11.34
CA ARG A 40 -7.16 9.48 -12.38
C ARG A 40 -7.70 9.58 -13.80
N LEU A 41 -8.88 9.01 -14.05
CA LEU A 41 -9.56 9.07 -15.35
C LEU A 41 -10.22 10.43 -15.58
N VAL A 42 -10.77 11.06 -14.54
CA VAL A 42 -11.50 12.32 -14.62
C VAL A 42 -10.57 13.54 -14.48
N ASN A 43 -9.60 13.49 -13.57
CA ASN A 43 -8.85 14.66 -13.17
C ASN A 43 -7.45 14.79 -13.80
N GLY A 44 -7.02 13.82 -14.62
CA GLY A 44 -5.90 13.95 -15.56
C GLY A 44 -4.69 14.71 -14.99
N THR A 45 -3.98 14.10 -14.03
CA THR A 45 -2.78 14.60 -13.32
C THR A 45 -2.99 15.76 -12.33
N PRO A 46 -2.75 15.54 -11.02
CA PRO A 46 -2.26 16.60 -10.16
C PRO A 46 -0.75 16.69 -10.34
N GLU A 47 -0.27 17.86 -10.75
CA GLU A 47 1.10 18.29 -10.55
C GLU A 47 1.52 17.98 -9.12
N ALA A 48 2.40 16.99 -8.95
CA ALA A 48 3.00 16.75 -7.65
C ALA A 48 3.80 18.01 -7.31
N PRO A 49 3.46 18.78 -6.25
CA PRO A 49 4.31 19.88 -5.86
C PRO A 49 5.65 19.25 -5.52
N ALA A 50 6.67 19.61 -6.31
CA ALA A 50 8.02 19.14 -6.10
C ALA A 50 8.32 19.33 -4.61
N ARG A 51 8.51 18.22 -3.89
CA ARG A 51 9.01 18.23 -2.52
C ARG A 51 10.34 18.95 -2.60
N THR A 52 10.28 20.25 -2.38
CA THR A 52 11.46 21.09 -2.30
C THR A 52 12.07 20.68 -0.98
N MET A 53 13.00 19.72 -1.08
CA MET A 53 13.86 19.30 0.01
C MET A 53 14.43 20.58 0.60
N ARG A 54 13.95 21.00 1.78
CA ARG A 54 14.50 22.18 2.43
C ARG A 54 15.93 21.81 2.85
N PRO A 55 16.94 22.60 2.44
CA PRO A 55 18.29 22.34 2.91
C PRO A 55 18.30 22.49 4.43
N PHE A 56 18.79 21.46 5.13
CA PHE A 56 19.16 21.59 6.53
C PHE A 56 20.36 22.56 6.57
N THR A 57 20.06 23.85 6.73
CA THR A 57 21.07 24.82 7.12
C THR A 57 21.47 24.49 8.55
N SER A 58 22.71 24.02 8.69
CA SER A 58 23.43 23.92 9.95
C SER A 58 24.32 25.15 10.06
N ASN A 59 24.00 26.06 10.98
CA ASN A 59 24.95 26.99 11.58
C ASN A 59 24.58 27.15 13.06
#